data_AF-A0A956Y547-F1
#
_entry.id   AF-A0A956Y547-F1
#
_cell.length_a   1.000
_cell.length_b   1.000
_cell.length_c   1.000
_cell.angle_alpha   90.00
_cell.angle_beta   90.00
_cell.angle_gamma   90.00
#
_symmetry.space_group_name_H-M   'P 1'
#
loop_
_entity.id
_entity.type
_entity.pdbx_description
1 polymer ?
#
loop_
_entity_poly.entity_id
_entity_poly.type
_entity_poly.pdbx_seq_one_letter_code
_entity_poly.pdbx_strand_id
1 'polypeptide(L)' 'AWFGQEANLNFMPWDQWKETVSEDAAAGTWDHIAHSPNASIEKARRLLGYTPRYTSLEAVFESVQWLADHGEIDIS' A
#
# COMPACT_ATOMS: atom_id res chain seq x y z
N ALA A 1 6.20 -13.89 7.21
CA ALA A 1 6.16 -13.53 5.78
C ALA A 1 4.75 -13.74 5.24
N TRP A 2 4.17 -12.79 4.52
CA TRP A 2 2.98 -13.04 3.70
C TRP A 2 3.42 -13.76 2.42
N PHE A 3 2.66 -14.76 1.98
CA PHE A 3 2.93 -15.50 0.73
C PHE A 3 4.36 -16.04 0.64
N GLY A 4 4.94 -16.49 1.76
CA GLY A 4 6.28 -17.09 1.81
C GLY A 4 7.46 -16.12 1.59
N GLN A 5 7.23 -14.82 1.39
CA GLN A 5 8.27 -13.82 1.14
C GLN A 5 8.42 -12.83 2.29
N GLU A 6 9.65 -12.58 2.72
CA GLU A 6 9.96 -11.47 3.63
C GLU A 6 10.18 -10.17 2.84
N ALA A 7 9.59 -9.08 3.32
CA ALA A 7 9.75 -7.79 2.68
C ALA A 7 11.18 -7.27 2.89
N ASN A 8 11.95 -7.16 1.80
CA ASN A 8 13.28 -6.57 1.80
C ASN A 8 13.21 -5.12 1.34
N LEU A 9 12.89 -4.21 2.27
CA LEU A 9 12.67 -2.80 1.99
C LEU A 9 13.90 -1.97 2.34
N ASN A 10 14.27 -1.05 1.45
CA ASN A 10 15.27 -0.02 1.70
C ASN A 10 14.72 1.34 1.29
N PHE A 11 15.09 2.38 2.03
CA PHE A 11 14.73 3.75 1.66
C PHE A 11 15.53 4.21 0.44
N MET A 12 14.86 4.80 -0.54
CA MET A 12 15.47 5.43 -1.70
C MET A 12 15.00 6.89 -1.79
N PRO A 13 15.89 7.88 -1.74
CA PRO A 13 15.54 9.28 -1.96
C PRO A 13 14.86 9.48 -3.31
N TRP A 14 13.91 10.41 -3.40
CA TRP A 14 13.14 10.67 -4.61
C TRP A 14 14.00 10.88 -5.86
N ASP A 15 15.05 11.70 -5.74
CA ASP A 15 15.93 12.00 -6.87
C ASP A 15 16.66 10.78 -7.42
N GLN A 16 16.93 9.78 -6.59
CA GLN A 16 17.51 8.50 -7.02
C GLN A 16 16.43 7.56 -7.56
N TRP A 17 15.26 7.51 -6.92
CA TRP A 17 14.19 6.59 -7.29
C TRP A 17 13.64 6.89 -8.68
N LYS A 18 13.42 8.17 -9.00
CA LYS A 18 12.86 8.58 -10.31
C LYS A 18 13.71 8.16 -11.51
N GLU A 19 15.02 7.91 -11.30
CA GLU A 19 15.95 7.45 -12.34
C GLU A 19 15.80 5.95 -12.64
N THR A 20 15.06 5.20 -11.82
CA THR A 20 14.90 3.73 -11.95
C THR A 20 13.64 3.33 -12.72
N VAL A 21 12.79 4.29 -13.09
CA VAL A 21 11.50 4.09 -13.76
C VAL A 21 11.37 5.00 -14.98
N SER A 22 10.33 4.82 -15.79
CA SER A 22 10.04 5.74 -16.90
C SER A 22 9.62 7.13 -16.39
N GLU A 23 9.78 8.15 -17.23
CA GLU A 23 9.35 9.51 -16.93
C GLU A 23 7.85 9.60 -16.59
N ASP A 24 7.00 8.86 -17.32
CA ASP A 24 5.56 8.79 -17.07
C ASP A 24 5.25 8.20 -15.68
N ALA A 25 5.93 7.12 -15.30
CA ALA A 25 5.76 6.50 -13.98
C ALA A 25 6.25 7.42 -12.85
N ALA A 26 7.37 8.12 -13.07
CA ALA A 26 7.86 9.12 -12.13
C ALA A 26 6.86 10.28 -11.98
N ALA A 27 6.31 10.80 -13.08
CA ALA A 27 5.33 11.89 -13.04
C ALA A 27 4.07 11.49 -12.25
N GLY A 28 3.51 10.32 -12.52
CA GLY A 28 2.33 9.82 -11.79
C GLY A 28 2.61 9.57 -10.30
N THR A 29 3.79 9.05 -9.97
CA THR A 29 4.20 8.84 -8.57
C THR A 29 4.37 10.17 -7.83
N TRP A 30 4.98 11.17 -8.47
CA TRP A 30 5.13 12.50 -7.89
C TRP A 30 3.79 13.17 -7.64
N ASP A 31 2.88 13.09 -8.60
CA ASP A 31 1.52 13.65 -8.45
C ASP A 31 0.79 13.01 -7.27
N HIS A 32 0.91 11.69 -7.10
CA HIS A 32 0.35 11.00 -5.95
C HIS A 32 1.00 11.46 -4.62
N ILE A 33 2.33 11.59 -4.56
CA ILE A 33 3.04 12.06 -3.35
C ILE A 33 2.60 13.49 -2.99
N ALA A 34 2.53 14.38 -3.96
CA ALA A 34 2.19 15.79 -3.75
C ALA A 34 0.74 15.99 -3.31
N HIS A 35 -0.18 15.12 -3.74
CA HIS A 35 -1.61 15.35 -3.61
C HIS A 35 -2.39 14.34 -2.76
N SER A 36 -1.76 13.26 -2.27
CA SER A 36 -2.45 12.24 -1.47
C SER A 36 -2.17 12.40 0.03
N PRO A 37 -2.99 13.17 0.77
CA PRO A 37 -2.78 13.34 2.20
C PRO A 37 -2.98 12.01 2.93
N ASN A 38 -2.01 11.64 3.76
CA ASN A 38 -2.17 10.59 4.76
C ASN A 38 -2.55 11.25 6.09
N ALA A 39 -3.74 10.90 6.61
CA ALA A 39 -4.26 11.47 7.84
C ALA A 39 -4.69 10.37 8.81
N SER A 40 -4.50 10.65 10.10
CA SER A 40 -4.93 9.77 11.18
C SER A 40 -6.46 9.72 11.32
N ILE A 41 -6.98 8.55 11.68
CA ILE A 41 -8.39 8.34 12.02
C ILE A 41 -8.72 8.61 13.49
N GLU A 42 -7.76 9.06 14.31
CA GLU A 42 -7.93 9.21 15.77
C GLU A 42 -9.13 10.09 16.15
N LYS A 43 -9.42 11.15 15.37
CA LYS A 43 -10.60 11.99 15.60
C LYS A 43 -11.91 11.20 15.46
N ALA A 44 -12.01 10.34 14.44
CA ALA A 44 -13.19 9.51 14.23
C ALA A 44 -13.33 8.44 15.32
N ARG A 45 -12.22 7.84 15.77
CA ARG A 45 -12.21 6.92 16.92
C ARG A 45 -12.77 7.60 18.16
N ARG A 46 -12.27 8.80 18.50
CA ARG A 46 -12.67 9.54 19.70
C ARG A 46 -14.11 10.04 19.68
N LEU A 47 -14.58 10.55 18.54
CA LEU A 47 -15.89 11.20 18.47
C LEU A 47 -17.02 10.26 18.08
N LEU A 48 -16.73 9.22 17.29
CA LEU A 48 -17.74 8.34 16.71
C LEU A 48 -17.61 6.89 17.17
N GLY A 49 -16.60 6.55 17.99
CA GLY A 49 -16.30 5.16 18.33
C GLY A 49 -15.90 4.32 17.11
N TYR A 50 -15.45 4.96 16.02
CA TYR A 50 -15.11 4.27 14.79
C TYR A 50 -14.00 3.25 15.04
N THR A 51 -14.31 1.98 14.82
CA THR A 51 -13.39 0.87 15.08
C THR A 51 -13.41 -0.04 13.85
N PRO A 52 -12.59 0.23 12.82
CA PRO A 52 -12.56 -0.60 11.62
C PRO A 52 -12.18 -2.02 11.97
N ARG A 53 -12.85 -2.99 11.36
CA ARG A 53 -12.60 -4.42 11.56
C ARG A 53 -11.21 -4.84 11.06
N TYR A 54 -10.73 -4.16 10.02
CA TYR A 54 -9.46 -4.46 9.37
C TYR A 54 -8.57 -3.22 9.36
N THR A 55 -7.29 -3.42 9.59
CA THR A 55 -6.23 -2.49 9.20
C THR A 55 -6.09 -2.49 7.67
N SER A 56 -5.45 -1.47 7.11
CA SER A 56 -5.18 -1.41 5.66
C SER A 56 -4.39 -2.62 5.18
N LEU A 57 -3.45 -3.11 5.99
CA LEU A 57 -2.67 -4.30 5.68
C LEU A 57 -3.55 -5.56 5.69
N GLU A 58 -4.32 -5.81 6.75
CA GLU A 58 -5.21 -6.98 6.79
C GLU A 58 -6.20 -7.01 5.62
N ALA A 59 -6.76 -5.85 5.26
CA ALA A 59 -7.66 -5.74 4.11
C ALA A 59 -6.96 -6.08 2.78
N VAL A 60 -5.72 -5.63 2.58
CA VAL A 60 -4.91 -5.97 1.39
C VAL A 60 -4.59 -7.46 1.37
N PHE A 61 -4.18 -8.02 2.52
CA PHE A 61 -3.87 -9.46 2.62
C PHE A 61 -5.08 -10.31 2.23
N GLU A 62 -6.24 -10.04 2.83
CA GLU A 62 -7.48 -10.79 2.54
C GLU A 62 -7.89 -10.65 1.07
N SER A 63 -7.73 -9.46 0.49
CA SER A 63 -8.05 -9.22 -0.94
C SER A 63 -7.13 -9.99 -1.88
N VAL A 64 -5.81 -10.02 -1.61
CA VAL A 64 -4.84 -10.77 -2.42
C VAL A 64 -5.05 -12.27 -2.25
N GLN A 65 -5.28 -12.75 -1.03
CA GLN A 65 -5.61 -14.15 -0.78
C GLN A 65 -6.87 -14.57 -1.54
N TRP A 66 -7.90 -13.72 -1.55
CA TRP A 66 -9.12 -13.99 -2.32
C TRP A 66 -8.83 -14.16 -3.81
N LEU A 67 -8.02 -13.26 -4.41
CA LEU A 67 -7.65 -13.36 -5.83
C LEU A 67 -6.92 -14.68 -6.13
N ALA A 68 -6.02 -15.10 -5.25
CA ALA A 68 -5.31 -16.37 -5.40
C ALA A 68 -6.22 -17.59 -5.27
N ASP A 69 -7.10 -17.60 -4.26
CA ASP A 69 -8.05 -18.70 -4.02
C ASP A 69 -9.02 -18.89 -5.20
N HIS A 70 -9.26 -17.84 -5.98
CA HIS A 70 -10.13 -17.85 -7.16
C HIS A 70 -9.36 -18.02 -8.48
N GLY A 71 -8.04 -18.17 -8.44
CA GLY A 71 -7.21 -18.39 -9.63
C GLY A 71 -7.02 -17.16 -10.52
N GLU A 72 -7.31 -15.95 -10.01
CA GLU A 72 -7.07 -14.69 -10.72
C GLU A 72 -5.58 -14.33 -10.75
N ILE A 73 -4.83 -14.78 -9.72
CA ILE A 73 -3.37 -14.60 -9.61
C ILE A 73 -2.73 -15.87 -9.06
N ASP A 74 -1.44 -16.05 -9.33
CA ASP A 74 -0.59 -17.06 -8.70
C ASP A 74 0.30 -16.39 -7.64
N ILE A 75 0.33 -16.97 -6.44
CA ILE A 75 1.07 -16.47 -5.26
C ILE A 75 2.12 -17.49 -4.75
N SER A 76 2.42 -18.51 -5.57
CA SER A 76 3.44 -19.52 -5.28
C SER A 76 4.88 -19.03 -5.39
#